data_AF-A0A3M0ZIF8-F1
#
_entry.id   AF-A0A3M0ZIF8-F1
#
_cell.length_a   1.000
_cell.length_b   1.000
_cell.length_c   1.000
_cell.angle_alpha   90.00
_cell.angle_beta   90.00
_cell.angle_gamma   90.00
#
_symmetry.space_group_name_H-M   'P 1'
#
loop_
_entity.id
_entity.type
_entity.pdbx_description
1 polymer ?
#
loop_
_entity_poly.entity_id
_entity_poly.type
_entity_poly.pdbx_seq_one_letter_code
_entity_poly.pdbx_strand_id
1 'polypeptide(L)'
;MTVSSWRDELRLSQRKIEVLSDREATRRLNDPVSSLELDPLFVLNSDYPLNKAAKVMFNKSVEFALVQDDPDTILGVLRRDAVHAALISSGDLKGLTVANVMDRNICVEPDSATISEVLNRMAWGGCCCAVLIDSKGEPVGLASPKTLMKAVSNILEGCDTIAERVSELLHR
;
A
#
# COMPACT_ATOMS: atom_id res chain seq x y z
N MET A 1 13.52 -44.23 -23.82
CA MET A 1 12.65 -43.40 -22.97
C MET A 1 11.22 -43.60 -23.40
N THR A 2 10.32 -43.92 -22.48
CA THR A 2 8.89 -44.08 -22.75
C THR A 2 8.16 -42.74 -22.63
N VAL A 3 7.02 -42.60 -23.31
CA VAL A 3 6.14 -41.41 -23.22
C VAL A 3 5.71 -41.13 -21.76
N SER A 4 5.71 -42.15 -20.88
CA SER A 4 5.48 -41.99 -19.44
C SER A 4 6.60 -41.26 -18.72
N SER A 5 7.86 -41.57 -19.03
CA SER A 5 9.05 -40.95 -18.40
C SER A 5 9.16 -39.46 -18.74
N TRP A 6 8.77 -39.05 -19.95
CA TRP A 6 8.72 -37.63 -20.35
C TRP A 6 7.64 -36.83 -19.61
N ARG A 7 6.47 -37.44 -19.34
CA ARG A 7 5.40 -36.75 -18.60
C ARG A 7 5.75 -36.54 -17.13
N ASP A 8 6.50 -37.46 -16.53
CA ASP A 8 6.93 -37.35 -15.14
C ASP A 8 8.04 -36.29 -14.98
N GLU A 9 8.98 -36.20 -15.93
CA GLU A 9 9.99 -35.12 -15.98
C GLU A 9 9.37 -33.74 -16.18
N LEU A 10 8.36 -33.61 -17.05
CA LEU A 10 7.61 -32.37 -17.25
C LEU A 10 6.87 -31.94 -15.98
N ARG A 11 6.23 -32.88 -15.27
CA ARG A 11 5.54 -32.60 -14.00
C ARG A 11 6.50 -32.17 -12.89
N LEU A 12 7.67 -32.81 -12.79
CA LEU A 12 8.71 -32.44 -11.83
C LEU A 12 9.28 -31.05 -12.13
N SER A 13 9.45 -30.73 -13.41
CA SER A 13 9.92 -29.42 -13.87
C SER A 13 8.90 -28.31 -13.60
N GLN A 14 7.62 -28.54 -13.90
CA GLN A 14 6.53 -27.62 -13.59
C GLN A 14 6.43 -27.34 -12.08
N ARG A 15 6.47 -28.38 -11.24
CA ARG A 15 6.49 -28.21 -9.78
C ARG A 15 7.70 -27.42 -9.28
N LYS A 16 8.88 -27.64 -9.87
CA LYS A 16 10.10 -26.91 -9.49
C LYS A 16 9.99 -25.42 -9.84
N ILE A 17 9.37 -25.10 -10.98
CA ILE A 17 9.10 -23.72 -11.42
C ILE A 17 8.13 -23.03 -10.45
N GLU A 18 7.02 -23.69 -10.11
CA GLU A 18 6.01 -23.17 -9.18
C GLU A 18 6.62 -22.87 -7.80
N VAL A 19 7.43 -23.78 -7.26
CA VAL A 19 8.14 -23.56 -5.98
C VAL A 19 9.14 -22.41 -6.05
N LEU A 20 9.83 -22.21 -7.17
CA LEU A 20 10.77 -21.09 -7.33
C LEU A 20 10.03 -19.76 -7.46
N SER A 21 8.91 -19.75 -8.17
CA SER A 21 7.98 -18.61 -8.28
C SER A 21 7.46 -18.19 -6.90
N ASP A 22 6.93 -19.13 -6.12
CA ASP A 22 6.43 -18.85 -4.77
C ASP A 22 7.51 -18.31 -3.83
N ARG A 23 8.74 -18.84 -3.94
CA ARG A 23 9.89 -18.36 -3.16
C ARG A 23 10.27 -16.94 -3.52
N GLU A 24 10.24 -16.59 -4.81
CA GLU A 24 10.55 -15.23 -5.25
C GLU A 24 9.45 -14.24 -4.85
N ALA A 25 8.17 -14.63 -4.97
CA ALA A 25 7.06 -13.82 -4.48
C ALA A 25 7.20 -13.55 -2.97
N THR A 26 7.49 -14.59 -2.19
CA THR A 26 7.73 -14.48 -0.74
C THR A 26 8.94 -13.60 -0.44
N ARG A 27 10.03 -13.72 -1.22
CA ARG A 27 11.21 -12.87 -1.07
C ARG A 27 10.86 -11.40 -1.30
N ARG A 28 10.12 -11.09 -2.37
CA ARG A 28 9.75 -9.72 -2.72
C ARG A 28 8.76 -9.09 -1.75
N LEU A 29 7.89 -9.89 -1.12
CA LEU A 29 7.05 -9.41 -0.02
C LEU A 29 7.86 -9.01 1.23
N ASN A 30 9.12 -9.46 1.33
CA ASN A 30 10.07 -9.03 2.35
C ASN A 30 10.96 -7.86 1.90
N ASP A 31 10.79 -7.33 0.68
CA ASP A 31 11.46 -6.08 0.31
C ASP A 31 10.87 -4.94 1.18
N PRO A 32 11.67 -3.91 1.50
CA PRO A 32 11.23 -2.80 2.34
C PRO A 32 10.19 -1.95 1.61
N VAL A 33 9.22 -1.41 2.33
CA VAL A 33 8.16 -0.56 1.78
C VAL A 33 8.69 0.72 1.14
N SER A 34 9.86 1.22 1.58
CA SER A 34 10.58 2.31 0.92
C SER A 34 11.03 2.00 -0.51
N SER A 35 11.02 0.73 -0.95
CA SER A 35 11.28 0.38 -2.34
C SER A 35 10.07 0.62 -3.27
N LEU A 36 8.92 0.99 -2.71
CA LEU A 36 7.69 1.25 -3.48
C LEU A 36 7.61 2.72 -3.91
N GLU A 37 6.84 2.96 -4.97
CA GLU A 37 6.38 4.31 -5.31
C GLU A 37 5.24 4.70 -4.37
N LEU A 38 5.60 5.41 -3.28
CA LEU A 38 4.66 5.83 -2.24
C LEU A 38 3.76 6.97 -2.70
N ASP A 39 2.58 7.07 -2.09
CA ASP A 39 1.73 8.23 -2.30
C ASP A 39 2.37 9.47 -1.62
N PRO A 40 2.44 10.62 -2.31
CA PRO A 40 3.07 11.81 -1.77
C PRO A 40 2.31 12.32 -0.54
N LEU A 41 3.04 12.83 0.43
CA LEU A 41 2.45 13.42 1.63
C LEU A 41 1.77 14.74 1.31
N PHE A 42 0.47 14.80 1.60
CA PHE A 42 -0.28 16.03 1.65
C PHE A 42 -0.68 16.28 3.10
N VAL A 43 -0.09 17.30 3.73
CA VAL A 43 -0.26 17.56 5.16
C VAL A 43 -1.31 18.65 5.38
N LEU A 44 -2.20 18.44 6.36
CA LEU A 44 -3.20 19.39 6.81
C LEU A 44 -3.13 19.56 8.33
N ASN A 45 -3.44 20.76 8.81
CA ASN A 45 -3.68 20.96 10.24
C ASN A 45 -5.05 20.39 10.64
N SER A 46 -5.18 19.92 11.88
CA SER A 46 -6.43 19.39 12.41
C SER A 46 -7.54 20.45 12.51
N ASP A 47 -7.18 21.72 12.72
CA ASP A 47 -8.09 22.87 12.77
C ASP A 47 -8.55 23.37 11.39
N TYR A 48 -7.94 22.85 10.32
CA TYR A 48 -8.16 23.35 8.97
C TYR A 48 -9.64 23.16 8.56
N PRO A 49 -10.31 24.18 7.98
CA PRO A 49 -11.70 24.06 7.59
C PRO A 49 -11.94 22.94 6.57
N LEU A 50 -12.87 22.03 6.87
CA LEU A 50 -13.10 20.82 6.07
C LEU A 50 -13.57 21.14 4.65
N ASN A 51 -14.36 22.20 4.47
CA ASN A 51 -14.78 22.66 3.15
C ASN A 51 -13.60 23.09 2.26
N LYS A 52 -12.56 23.70 2.84
CA LYS A 52 -11.32 24.06 2.15
C LYS A 52 -10.48 22.82 1.88
N ALA A 53 -10.37 21.92 2.86
CA ALA A 53 -9.67 20.64 2.70
C ALA A 53 -10.25 19.85 1.52
N ALA A 54 -11.58 19.69 1.48
CA ALA A 54 -12.32 19.02 0.43
C ALA A 54 -11.98 19.59 -0.96
N LYS A 55 -12.02 20.92 -1.09
CA LYS A 55 -11.70 21.61 -2.36
C LYS A 55 -10.25 21.36 -2.80
N VAL A 56 -9.29 21.42 -1.87
CA VAL A 56 -7.88 21.20 -2.20
C VAL A 56 -7.63 19.73 -2.56
N MET A 57 -8.16 18.78 -1.80
CA MET A 57 -8.04 17.35 -2.07
C MET A 57 -8.65 17.00 -3.43
N PHE A 58 -9.83 17.53 -3.74
CA PHE A 58 -10.49 17.33 -5.03
C PHE A 58 -9.65 17.89 -6.19
N ASN A 59 -9.22 19.15 -6.10
CA ASN A 59 -8.47 19.80 -7.17
C ASN A 59 -7.09 19.16 -7.42
N LYS A 60 -6.46 18.64 -6.36
CA LYS A 60 -5.14 17.98 -6.46
C LYS A 60 -5.24 16.47 -6.70
N SER A 61 -6.45 15.91 -6.80
CA SER A 61 -6.68 14.46 -6.88
C SER A 61 -5.99 13.68 -5.75
N VAL A 62 -6.00 14.25 -4.54
CA VAL A 62 -5.39 13.63 -3.35
C VAL A 62 -6.44 12.78 -2.64
N GLU A 63 -6.13 11.49 -2.47
CA GLU A 63 -7.01 10.54 -1.78
C GLU A 63 -6.86 10.61 -0.25
N PHE A 64 -5.64 10.84 0.23
CA PHE A 64 -5.27 10.82 1.64
C PHE A 64 -4.49 12.09 2.00
N ALA A 65 -4.82 12.68 3.14
CA ALA A 65 -4.04 13.76 3.73
C ALA A 65 -3.59 13.37 5.13
N LEU A 66 -2.29 13.51 5.41
CA LEU A 66 -1.76 13.38 6.77
C LEU A 66 -2.27 14.55 7.61
N VAL A 67 -2.73 14.28 8.83
CA VAL A 67 -3.20 15.32 9.74
C VAL A 67 -2.24 15.45 10.91
N GLN A 68 -1.75 16.66 11.13
CA GLN A 68 -0.77 17.00 12.16
C GLN A 68 -1.11 18.35 12.81
N ASP A 69 -0.89 18.51 14.11
CA ASP A 69 -0.95 19.84 14.75
C ASP A 69 0.41 20.55 14.69
N ASP A 70 1.47 19.78 14.89
CA ASP A 70 2.88 20.17 14.76
C ASP A 70 3.62 19.10 13.94
N PRO A 71 4.82 19.40 13.39
CA PRO A 71 5.56 18.47 12.53
C PRO A 71 5.83 17.09 13.14
N ASP A 72 5.91 17.00 14.47
CA ASP A 72 6.29 15.80 15.21
C ASP A 72 5.06 15.00 15.69
N THR A 73 3.86 15.61 15.69
CA THR A 73 2.64 14.99 16.19
C THR A 73 1.67 14.62 15.06
N ILE A 74 1.71 13.35 14.66
CA ILE A 74 0.71 12.77 13.75
C ILE A 74 -0.58 12.47 14.52
N LEU A 75 -1.69 13.07 14.09
CA LEU A 75 -3.00 12.91 14.73
C LEU A 75 -3.92 11.93 14.01
N GLY A 76 -3.72 11.76 12.70
CA GLY A 76 -4.61 10.94 11.90
C GLY A 76 -4.38 11.10 10.40
N VAL A 77 -5.30 10.53 9.64
CA VAL A 77 -5.36 10.69 8.17
C VAL A 77 -6.77 11.11 7.78
N LEU A 78 -6.89 12.16 6.98
CA LEU A 78 -8.15 12.53 6.33
C LEU A 78 -8.24 11.81 4.99
N ARG A 79 -9.30 11.04 4.81
CA ARG A 79 -9.60 10.39 3.53
C ARG A 79 -10.65 11.15 2.73
N ARG A 80 -10.54 11.11 1.41
CA ARG A 80 -11.52 11.72 0.51
C ARG A 80 -12.93 11.12 0.65
N ASP A 81 -13.04 9.81 0.86
CA ASP A 81 -14.33 9.13 1.09
C ASP A 81 -14.99 9.58 2.41
N ALA A 82 -14.21 9.81 3.47
CA ALA A 82 -14.68 10.35 4.74
C ALA A 82 -15.22 11.78 4.58
N VAL A 83 -14.57 12.62 3.76
CA VAL A 83 -15.08 13.95 3.41
C VAL A 83 -16.43 13.86 2.68
N HIS A 84 -16.58 12.93 1.72
CA HIS A 84 -17.85 12.70 1.06
C HIS A 84 -18.93 12.20 2.02
N ALA A 85 -18.60 11.25 2.90
CA ALA A 85 -19.52 10.74 3.90
C ALA A 85 -19.99 11.85 4.86
N ALA A 86 -19.08 12.75 5.26
CA ALA A 86 -19.43 13.93 6.04
C ALA A 86 -20.41 14.82 5.27
N LEU A 87 -20.11 15.19 4.02
CA LEU A 87 -20.98 16.03 3.19
C LEU A 87 -22.39 15.43 3.02
N ILE A 88 -22.48 14.12 2.78
CA ILE A 88 -23.77 13.41 2.64
C ILE A 88 -24.55 13.44 3.97
N SER A 89 -23.86 13.26 5.10
CA SER A 89 -24.50 13.16 6.41
C SER A 89 -24.95 14.51 6.95
N SER A 90 -24.18 15.58 6.74
CA SER A 90 -24.48 16.92 7.28
C SER A 90 -25.17 17.85 6.27
N GLY A 91 -25.17 17.51 4.97
CA GLY A 91 -25.71 18.36 3.90
C GLY A 91 -24.79 19.51 3.47
N ASP A 92 -23.93 20.00 4.37
CA ASP A 92 -22.83 20.91 4.05
C ASP A 92 -21.59 20.67 4.94
N LEU A 93 -20.44 21.24 4.56
CA LEU A 93 -19.18 21.12 5.31
C LEU A 93 -18.84 22.39 6.12
N LYS A 94 -19.81 23.29 6.33
CA LYS A 94 -19.56 24.57 7.02
C LYS A 94 -19.44 24.32 8.53
N GLY A 95 -18.45 24.94 9.16
CA GLY A 95 -18.20 24.80 10.60
C GLY A 95 -17.51 23.50 11.01
N LEU A 96 -17.30 22.56 10.09
CA LEU A 96 -16.49 21.36 10.34
C LEU A 96 -15.01 21.63 10.04
N THR A 97 -14.15 21.00 10.82
CA THR A 97 -12.70 20.96 10.63
C THR A 97 -12.25 19.57 10.22
N VAL A 98 -10.99 19.45 9.80
CA VAL A 98 -10.34 18.17 9.51
C VAL A 98 -10.43 17.22 10.72
N ALA A 99 -10.19 17.71 11.93
CA ALA A 99 -10.24 16.92 13.17
C ALA A 99 -11.61 16.25 13.43
N ASN A 100 -12.70 16.82 12.91
CA ASN A 100 -14.03 16.25 13.08
C ASN A 100 -14.23 14.97 12.25
N VAL A 101 -13.48 14.79 11.16
CA VAL A 101 -13.72 13.75 10.16
C VAL A 101 -12.51 12.83 9.95
N MET A 102 -11.31 13.24 10.33
CA MET A 102 -10.11 12.41 10.18
C MET A 102 -10.23 11.06 10.88
N ASP A 103 -9.60 10.05 10.28
CA ASP A 103 -9.43 8.74 10.88
C ASP A 103 -8.25 8.81 11.87
N ARG A 104 -8.51 8.44 13.12
CA ARG A 104 -7.50 8.40 14.19
C ARG A 104 -6.85 7.02 14.31
N ASN A 105 -7.43 5.99 13.68
CA ASN A 105 -6.85 4.65 13.68
C ASN A 105 -5.83 4.54 12.54
N ILE A 106 -4.64 5.09 12.78
CA ILE A 106 -3.55 5.10 11.80
C ILE A 106 -2.53 4.02 12.13
N CYS A 107 -1.96 3.44 11.08
CA CYS A 107 -0.75 2.65 11.19
C CYS A 107 0.44 3.57 10.90
N VAL A 108 1.40 3.60 11.82
CA VAL A 108 2.67 4.29 11.63
C VAL A 108 3.74 3.22 11.65
N GLU A 109 4.51 3.12 10.58
CA GLU A 109 5.52 2.08 10.38
C GLU A 109 6.83 2.71 9.91
N PRO A 110 7.99 2.15 10.25
CA PRO A 110 9.24 2.61 9.68
C PRO A 110 9.27 2.35 8.16
N ASP A 111 9.94 3.22 7.39
CA ASP A 111 10.12 3.07 5.95
C ASP A 111 10.95 1.84 5.55
N SER A 112 11.64 1.24 6.52
CA SER A 112 12.34 -0.03 6.42
C SER A 112 11.47 -1.26 6.70
N ALA A 113 10.22 -1.09 7.17
CA ALA A 113 9.28 -2.20 7.34
C ALA A 113 9.06 -2.91 6.01
N THR A 114 8.86 -4.23 6.05
CA THR A 114 8.60 -5.00 4.84
C THR A 114 7.19 -4.76 4.31
N ILE A 115 6.98 -4.98 3.01
CA ILE A 115 5.65 -4.92 2.38
C ILE A 115 4.65 -5.83 3.12
N SER A 116 5.09 -7.04 3.50
CA SER A 116 4.25 -8.01 4.21
C SER A 116 3.84 -7.55 5.62
N GLU A 117 4.73 -6.91 6.36
CA GLU A 117 4.44 -6.36 7.69
C GLU A 117 3.42 -5.23 7.60
N VAL A 118 3.62 -4.29 6.67
CA VAL A 118 2.69 -3.18 6.44
C VAL A 118 1.32 -3.69 6.00
N LEU A 119 1.27 -4.66 5.07
CA LEU A 119 0.01 -5.30 4.64
C LEU A 119 -0.72 -5.97 5.81
N ASN A 120 -0.02 -6.75 6.62
CA ASN A 120 -0.59 -7.41 7.79
C ASN A 120 -1.09 -6.38 8.80
N ARG A 121 -0.32 -5.32 9.06
CA ARG A 121 -0.74 -4.25 9.97
C ARG A 121 -2.00 -3.56 9.46
N MET A 122 -2.10 -3.28 8.15
CA MET A 122 -3.31 -2.70 7.56
C MET A 122 -4.51 -3.64 7.65
N ALA A 123 -4.34 -4.91 7.30
CA ALA A 123 -5.42 -5.89 7.32
C ALA A 123 -5.97 -6.15 8.73
N TRP A 124 -5.08 -6.33 9.71
CA TRP A 124 -5.46 -6.72 11.08
C TRP A 124 -5.61 -5.55 12.05
N GLY A 125 -4.94 -4.43 11.79
CA GLY A 125 -5.05 -3.19 12.57
C GLY A 125 -6.27 -2.36 12.20
N GLY A 126 -6.95 -2.67 11.10
CA GLY A 126 -8.14 -1.94 10.64
C GLY A 126 -7.83 -0.50 10.22
N CYS A 127 -6.59 -0.23 9.83
CA CYS A 127 -6.18 1.07 9.30
C CYS A 127 -6.23 1.03 7.78
N CYS A 128 -6.70 2.12 7.18
CA CYS A 128 -6.91 2.22 5.74
C CYS A 128 -5.62 2.54 4.95
N CYS A 129 -4.57 2.99 5.63
CA CYS A 129 -3.26 3.28 5.08
C CYS A 129 -2.20 3.22 6.20
N ALA A 130 -0.94 3.14 5.80
CA ALA A 130 0.20 3.29 6.72
C ALA A 130 0.96 4.58 6.40
N VAL A 131 1.24 5.36 7.45
CA VAL A 131 2.19 6.48 7.43
C VAL A 131 3.58 5.91 7.64
N LEU A 132 4.48 6.20 6.70
CA LEU A 132 5.84 5.72 6.75
C LEU A 132 6.73 6.81 7.31
N ILE A 133 7.54 6.46 8.30
CA ILE A 133 8.49 7.37 8.95
C ILE A 133 9.93 6.91 8.71
N ASP A 134 10.85 7.86 8.54
CA ASP A 134 12.27 7.55 8.42
C ASP A 134 12.92 7.26 9.79
N SER A 135 14.23 7.02 9.79
CA SER A 135 15.02 6.81 11.01
C SER A 135 15.05 8.00 11.99
N LYS A 136 14.65 9.20 11.56
CA LYS A 136 14.53 10.39 12.42
C LYS A 136 13.12 10.56 12.97
N GLY A 137 12.17 9.73 12.54
CA GLY A 137 10.75 9.85 12.88
C GLY A 137 9.99 10.80 11.96
N GLU A 138 10.59 11.30 10.88
CA GLU A 138 9.93 12.22 9.95
C GLU A 138 9.05 11.43 8.98
N PRO A 139 7.79 11.85 8.72
CA PRO A 139 6.94 11.22 7.72
C PRO A 139 7.55 11.37 6.32
N VAL A 140 7.72 10.26 5.61
CA VAL A 140 8.28 10.23 4.24
C VAL A 140 7.27 9.86 3.16
N GLY A 141 6.17 9.19 3.53
CA GLY A 141 5.17 8.77 2.55
C GLY A 141 3.96 8.08 3.15
N LEU A 142 2.99 7.78 2.29
CA LEU A 142 1.85 6.93 2.61
C LEU A 142 1.88 5.65 1.77
N ALA A 143 1.69 4.51 2.43
CA ALA A 143 1.33 3.27 1.77
C ALA A 143 -0.18 3.09 1.81
N SER A 144 -0.85 3.35 0.69
CA SER A 144 -2.28 3.11 0.52
C SER A 144 -2.56 1.69 0.02
N PRO A 145 -3.82 1.22 0.08
CA PRO A 145 -4.21 -0.06 -0.50
C PRO A 145 -3.88 -0.13 -1.99
N LYS A 146 -4.01 1.00 -2.71
CA LYS A 146 -3.65 1.09 -4.13
C LYS A 146 -2.14 0.85 -4.34
N THR A 147 -1.30 1.47 -3.54
CA THR A 147 0.17 1.29 -3.62
C THR A 147 0.56 -0.15 -3.33
N LEU A 148 0.01 -0.75 -2.28
CA LEU A 148 0.31 -2.13 -1.93
C LEU A 148 -0.24 -3.13 -2.94
N MET A 149 -1.44 -2.91 -3.48
CA MET A 149 -2.00 -3.77 -4.53
C MET A 149 -1.21 -3.71 -5.83
N LYS A 150 -0.71 -2.53 -6.22
CA LYS A 150 0.23 -2.40 -7.35
C LYS A 150 1.51 -3.19 -7.07
N ALA A 151 2.06 -3.09 -5.86
CA ALA A 151 3.24 -3.84 -5.48
C ALA A 151 3.01 -5.36 -5.60
N VAL A 152 1.90 -5.86 -5.07
CA VAL A 152 1.51 -7.28 -5.16
C VAL A 152 1.32 -7.70 -6.62
N SER A 153 0.65 -6.91 -7.46
CA SER A 153 0.50 -7.20 -8.91
C SER A 153 1.87 -7.33 -9.59
N ASN A 154 2.77 -6.36 -9.36
CA ASN A 154 4.12 -6.37 -9.92
C ASN A 154 4.97 -7.55 -9.40
N ILE A 155 4.68 -8.05 -8.19
CA ILE A 155 5.31 -9.25 -7.64
C ILE A 155 4.84 -10.49 -8.40
N LEU A 156 3.53 -10.63 -8.59
CA LEU A 156 2.92 -11.76 -9.29
C LEU A 156 3.31 -11.81 -10.77
N GLU A 157 3.25 -10.69 -11.49
CA GLU A 157 3.65 -10.60 -12.91
C GLU A 157 5.12 -10.95 -13.14
N GLY A 158 5.99 -10.59 -12.18
CA GLY A 158 7.40 -10.97 -12.21
C GLY A 158 7.63 -12.48 -12.07
N CYS A 159 6.71 -13.18 -11.39
CA CYS A 159 6.80 -14.62 -11.19
C CYS A 159 6.37 -15.39 -12.44
N ASP A 160 5.33 -14.94 -13.14
CA ASP A 160 4.91 -15.52 -14.42
C ASP A 160 6.03 -15.42 -15.47
N THR A 161 6.72 -14.28 -15.51
CA THR A 161 7.87 -14.06 -16.39
C THR A 161 9.03 -15.02 -16.09
N ILE A 162 9.28 -15.34 -14.81
CA ILE A 162 10.30 -16.31 -14.42
C ILE A 162 9.87 -17.73 -14.83
N ALA A 163 8.60 -18.07 -14.63
CA ALA A 163 8.06 -19.37 -15.03
C ALA A 163 8.17 -19.60 -16.54
N GLU A 164 7.87 -18.58 -17.35
CA GLU A 164 8.04 -18.61 -18.80
C GLU A 164 9.51 -18.80 -19.20
N ARG A 165 10.43 -18.01 -18.64
CA ARG A 165 11.87 -18.09 -18.97
C ARG A 165 12.51 -19.41 -18.55
N VAL A 166 12.11 -19.97 -17.41
CA VAL A 166 12.60 -21.30 -16.99
C VAL A 166 12.02 -22.39 -17.90
N SER A 167 10.76 -22.26 -18.33
CA SER A 167 10.17 -23.17 -19.31
C SER A 167 10.93 -23.13 -20.64
N GLU A 168 11.25 -21.95 -21.17
CA GLU A 168 12.05 -21.81 -22.41
C GLU A 168 13.44 -22.44 -22.31
N LEU A 169 14.11 -22.29 -21.15
CA LEU A 169 15.44 -22.87 -20.91
C LEU A 169 15.41 -24.41 -20.81
N LEU A 170 14.30 -25.00 -20.38
CA LEU A 170 14.13 -26.45 -20.26
C LEU A 170 13.72 -27.13 -21.58
N HIS A 171 13.24 -26.37 -22.56
CA HIS A 171 12.86 -26.86 -23.90
C HIS A 171 13.91 -26.58 -24.99
N ARG A 172 15.08 -26.05 -24.62
CA ARG A 172 16.29 -25.98 -25.46
C ARG A 172 17.20 -27.17 -25.20
#